data_AF-A0A9N9Z207-F1
#
_entry.id   AF-A0A9N9Z207-F1
#
_cell.length_a   1.000
_cell.length_b   1.000
_cell.length_c   1.000
_cell.angle_alpha   90.00
_cell.angle_beta   90.00
_cell.angle_gamma   90.00
#
_symmetry.space_group_name_H-M   'P 1'
#
loop_
_entity.id
_entity.type
_entity.pdbx_description
1 polymer ?
#
loop_
_entity_poly.entity_id
_entity_poly.type
_entity_poly.pdbx_seq_one_letter_code
_entity_poly.pdbx_strand_id
1 'polypeptide(L)'
;MEAMNRTISSSLGTVLEQINRVADTLGIPESAFASLTNFTWKSKKGAAAILLGYLLLVRALRFRRENATKRKFKFTDRASLARMTTAEAQLILKSLATLEMPQLQFLSLQFGPFKTYGVESISKLLVATRNLADPENSPKRYEDTAVIINEFMAWDPCAERTVKAIARMNFLHSKYIASGQISNDDLLYTLSVFVIEPARFAQRYDWRPFNDMEYCALGVFWKSIGDAMGINYHGSLPGAENGWKDGIQFADEVTAWAKAYEVAQMRPNPLSPKPAHALLPIITYWIPSFAKPFVTDCVLSLINTRILEAFKLPEPSITAIAVTHSALVARRFVIRYLMLPRIFEIKELGDQDPSTGRYLLPQSHGNWPFYVKPTLWNRWGPVAWATKFYGGYVPGDKPAEFMPQGYTFEDVGPVNRANQGKEEMEVDLKRLRASKRSGCPF
;
A
#
# COMPACT_ATOMS: atom_id res chain seq x y z
N MET A 1 40.05 10.02 -34.51
CA MET A 1 39.27 8.77 -34.42
C MET A 1 40.08 7.54 -34.85
N GLU A 2 40.77 7.54 -35.99
CA GLU A 2 41.59 6.38 -36.41
C GLU A 2 42.73 6.02 -35.45
N ALA A 3 43.43 7.01 -34.88
CA ALA A 3 44.46 6.76 -33.89
C ALA A 3 43.89 6.14 -32.59
N MET A 4 42.69 6.56 -32.18
CA MET A 4 42.00 6.04 -30.99
C MET A 4 41.52 4.59 -31.19
N ASN A 5 41.05 4.26 -32.41
CA ASN A 5 40.70 2.89 -32.77
C ASN A 5 41.91 1.95 -32.83
N ARG A 6 43.09 2.43 -33.25
CA ARG A 6 44.33 1.62 -33.23
C ARG A 6 44.80 1.34 -31.80
N THR A 7 44.70 2.30 -30.89
CA THR A 7 45.07 2.13 -29.48
C THR A 7 44.11 1.19 -28.73
N ILE A 8 42.80 1.25 -29.03
CA ILE A 8 41.80 0.32 -28.46
C ILE A 8 42.01 -1.10 -29.01
N SER A 9 42.35 -1.24 -30.29
CA SER A 9 42.64 -2.54 -30.90
C SER A 9 43.92 -3.18 -30.34
N SER A 10 44.96 -2.40 -30.03
CA SER A 10 46.20 -2.95 -29.46
C SER A 10 46.04 -3.31 -27.97
N SER A 11 45.24 -2.55 -27.21
CA SER A 11 44.97 -2.86 -25.80
C SER A 11 44.07 -4.09 -25.64
N LEU A 12 43.08 -4.28 -26.52
CA LEU A 12 42.26 -5.50 -26.55
C LEU A 12 43.07 -6.74 -26.93
N GLY A 13 44.04 -6.62 -27.84
CA GLY A 13 44.95 -7.71 -28.21
C GLY A 13 45.82 -8.16 -27.03
N THR A 14 46.35 -7.22 -26.25
CA THR A 14 47.19 -7.53 -25.07
C THR A 14 46.38 -8.13 -23.92
N VAL A 15 45.12 -7.71 -23.73
CA VAL A 15 44.21 -8.30 -22.73
C VAL A 15 43.83 -9.74 -23.08
N LEU A 16 43.55 -10.03 -24.36
CA LEU A 16 43.26 -11.40 -24.82
C LEU A 16 44.47 -12.34 -24.66
N GLU A 17 45.67 -11.83 -24.91
CA GLU A 17 46.91 -12.60 -24.75
C GLU A 17 47.21 -12.92 -23.27
N GLN A 18 46.91 -11.98 -22.36
CA GLN A 18 47.02 -12.20 -20.92
C GLN A 18 45.98 -13.21 -20.40
N ILE A 19 44.75 -13.17 -20.91
CA ILE A 19 43.69 -14.12 -20.55
C ILE A 19 44.07 -15.55 -20.99
N ASN A 20 44.62 -15.71 -22.20
CA ASN A 20 45.05 -17.01 -22.70
C ASN A 20 46.22 -17.58 -21.87
N ARG A 21 47.21 -16.76 -21.49
CA ARG A 21 48.29 -17.20 -20.59
C ARG A 21 47.79 -17.65 -19.22
N VAL A 22 46.78 -16.97 -18.67
CA VAL A 22 46.16 -17.36 -17.39
C VAL A 22 45.37 -18.66 -17.55
N ALA A 23 44.65 -18.85 -18.65
CA ALA A 23 43.90 -20.08 -18.94
C ALA A 23 44.83 -21.30 -19.09
N ASP A 24 45.97 -21.14 -19.77
CA ASP A 24 47.01 -22.19 -19.91
C ASP A 24 47.63 -22.56 -18.56
N THR A 25 47.90 -21.56 -17.72
CA THR A 25 48.47 -21.77 -16.37
C THR A 25 47.51 -22.54 -15.45
N LEU A 26 46.20 -22.43 -15.69
CA LEU A 26 45.13 -23.08 -14.92
C LEU A 26 44.68 -24.43 -15.51
N GLY A 27 45.30 -24.89 -16.61
CA GLY A 27 44.94 -26.15 -17.27
C GLY A 27 43.51 -26.15 -17.84
N ILE A 28 42.95 -24.97 -18.13
CA ILE A 28 41.61 -24.82 -18.69
C ILE A 28 41.75 -24.98 -20.21
N PRO A 29 41.20 -26.03 -20.83
CA PRO A 29 41.34 -26.23 -22.27
C PRO A 29 40.71 -25.07 -23.05
N GLU A 30 41.35 -24.62 -24.14
CA GLU A 30 40.83 -23.55 -25.02
C GLU A 30 39.36 -23.79 -25.46
N SER A 31 38.96 -25.05 -25.56
CA SER A 31 37.59 -25.46 -25.88
C SER A 31 36.54 -25.02 -24.85
N ALA A 32 36.92 -24.79 -23.59
CA ALA A 32 36.04 -24.29 -22.55
C ALA A 32 35.59 -22.84 -22.86
N PHE A 33 36.50 -21.99 -23.35
CA PHE A 33 36.20 -20.63 -23.77
C PHE A 33 35.58 -20.55 -25.16
N ALA A 34 35.95 -21.45 -26.08
CA ALA A 34 35.31 -21.57 -27.38
C ALA A 34 33.81 -21.93 -27.28
N SER A 35 33.40 -22.63 -26.22
CA SER A 35 31.98 -22.93 -25.96
C SER A 35 31.18 -21.68 -25.57
N LEU A 36 31.82 -20.70 -24.91
CA LEU A 36 31.22 -19.42 -24.51
C LEU A 36 31.13 -18.45 -25.69
N THR A 37 32.10 -18.46 -26.61
CA THR A 37 32.09 -17.62 -27.83
C THR A 37 31.17 -18.17 -28.92
N ASN A 38 30.89 -19.48 -28.92
CA ASN A 38 29.87 -20.11 -29.78
C ASN A 38 28.43 -19.93 -29.28
N PHE A 39 28.23 -19.20 -28.18
CA PHE A 39 26.90 -18.81 -27.70
C PHE A 39 26.27 -17.80 -28.66
N THR A 40 25.66 -18.31 -29.72
CA THR A 40 24.84 -17.51 -30.61
C THR A 40 23.46 -17.34 -29.98
N TRP A 41 23.21 -16.17 -29.37
CA TRP A 41 21.89 -15.78 -28.86
C TRP A 41 20.79 -15.87 -29.94
N LYS A 42 21.19 -15.85 -31.22
CA LYS A 42 20.34 -16.03 -32.40
C LYS A 42 19.92 -17.48 -32.65
N SER A 43 20.57 -18.48 -32.03
CA SER A 43 20.17 -19.89 -32.15
C SER A 43 19.01 -20.20 -31.21
N LYS A 44 18.14 -21.14 -31.61
CA LYS A 44 17.05 -21.64 -30.74
C LYS A 44 17.58 -22.15 -29.39
N LYS A 45 18.76 -22.77 -29.39
CA LYS A 45 19.43 -23.28 -28.18
C LYS A 45 19.93 -22.14 -27.30
N GLY A 46 20.53 -21.10 -27.88
CA GLY A 46 20.96 -19.90 -27.16
C GLY A 46 19.78 -19.18 -26.50
N ALA A 47 18.70 -18.94 -27.24
CA ALA A 47 17.48 -18.33 -26.70
C ALA A 47 16.86 -19.16 -25.55
N ALA A 48 16.81 -20.49 -25.70
CA ALA A 48 16.31 -21.39 -24.64
C ALA A 48 17.18 -21.34 -23.38
N ALA A 49 18.52 -21.27 -23.53
CA ALA A 49 19.44 -21.14 -22.40
C ALA A 49 19.27 -19.79 -21.66
N ILE A 50 19.07 -18.68 -22.38
CA ILE A 50 18.78 -17.36 -21.77
C ILE A 50 17.47 -17.43 -20.98
N LEU A 51 16.41 -17.97 -21.58
CA LEU A 51 15.11 -18.09 -20.92
C LEU A 51 15.21 -18.96 -19.66
N LEU A 52 15.87 -20.12 -19.74
CA LEU A 52 16.06 -21.00 -18.59
C LEU A 52 16.90 -20.32 -17.50
N GLY A 53 18.01 -19.67 -17.87
CA GLY A 53 18.84 -18.91 -16.95
C GLY A 53 18.08 -17.78 -16.25
N TYR A 54 17.24 -17.06 -16.99
CA TYR A 54 16.36 -16.03 -16.45
C TYR A 54 15.35 -16.62 -15.44
N LEU A 55 14.67 -17.71 -15.78
CA LEU A 55 13.70 -18.35 -14.89
C LEU A 55 14.35 -18.92 -13.62
N LEU A 56 15.57 -19.47 -13.73
CA LEU A 56 16.36 -19.90 -12.59
C LEU A 56 16.75 -18.72 -11.70
N LEU A 57 17.16 -17.59 -12.28
CA LEU A 57 17.46 -16.36 -11.55
C LEU A 57 16.21 -15.84 -10.81
N VAL A 58 15.06 -15.79 -11.48
CA VAL A 58 13.78 -15.43 -10.86
C VAL A 58 13.49 -16.36 -9.67
N ARG A 59 13.59 -17.67 -9.86
CA ARG A 59 13.34 -18.67 -8.81
C ARG A 59 14.29 -18.49 -7.61
N ALA A 60 15.58 -18.27 -7.87
CA ALA A 60 16.60 -18.10 -6.84
C ALA A 60 16.39 -16.82 -6.01
N LEU A 61 15.93 -15.73 -6.65
CA LEU A 61 15.74 -14.45 -5.98
C LEU A 61 14.35 -14.29 -5.34
N ARG A 62 13.31 -14.97 -5.83
CA ARG A 62 11.90 -14.74 -5.45
C ARG A 62 11.63 -14.74 -3.94
N PHE A 63 12.23 -15.68 -3.21
CA PHE A 63 12.07 -15.79 -1.75
C PHE A 63 13.24 -15.24 -0.94
N ARG A 64 14.25 -14.68 -1.61
CA ARG A 64 15.47 -14.23 -0.93
C ARG A 64 15.16 -13.16 0.12
N ARG A 65 14.23 -12.24 -0.17
CA ARG A 65 13.82 -11.18 0.76
C ARG A 65 13.05 -11.74 1.94
N GLU A 66 11.98 -12.50 1.71
CA GLU A 66 11.20 -13.14 2.79
C GLU A 66 12.13 -13.92 3.74
N ASN A 67 13.02 -14.74 3.19
CA ASN A 67 13.96 -15.53 3.99
C ASN A 67 14.98 -14.65 4.73
N ALA A 68 15.44 -13.54 4.13
CA ALA A 68 16.32 -12.59 4.80
C ALA A 68 15.61 -11.88 5.96
N THR A 69 14.34 -11.49 5.78
CA THR A 69 13.51 -10.87 6.83
C THR A 69 13.29 -11.84 7.99
N LYS A 70 12.92 -13.10 7.71
CA LYS A 70 12.78 -14.14 8.74
C LYS A 70 14.08 -14.36 9.54
N ARG A 71 15.23 -14.41 8.85
CA ARG A 71 16.54 -14.54 9.50
C ARG A 71 16.92 -13.30 10.34
N LYS A 72 16.57 -12.10 9.87
CA LYS A 72 16.87 -10.83 10.55
C LYS A 72 16.14 -10.74 11.89
N PHE A 73 14.83 -10.99 11.90
CA PHE A 73 13.99 -10.78 13.08
C PHE A 73 13.88 -12.02 14.00
N LYS A 74 14.21 -13.21 13.48
CA LYS A 74 14.26 -14.47 14.26
C LYS A 74 12.93 -14.79 14.94
N PHE A 75 11.84 -14.61 14.20
CA PHE A 75 10.50 -15.07 14.59
C PHE A 75 10.27 -16.45 13.96
N THR A 76 10.78 -17.49 14.62
CA THR A 76 10.85 -18.86 14.09
C THR A 76 9.63 -19.71 14.43
N ASP A 77 8.91 -19.34 15.47
CA ASP A 77 7.79 -20.09 16.02
C ASP A 77 6.77 -19.16 16.71
N ARG A 78 5.61 -19.72 17.08
CA ARG A 78 4.52 -19.01 17.74
C ARG A 78 4.94 -18.29 19.02
N ALA A 79 5.80 -18.90 19.84
CA ALA A 79 6.23 -18.31 21.11
C ALA A 79 7.12 -17.08 20.88
N SER A 80 7.98 -17.13 19.86
CA SER A 80 8.82 -16.00 19.47
C SER A 80 8.00 -14.80 18.98
N LEU A 81 6.79 -15.00 18.45
CA LEU A 81 5.93 -13.91 17.96
C LEU A 81 5.35 -13.05 19.09
N ALA A 82 5.21 -13.58 20.30
CA ALA A 82 4.69 -12.87 21.47
C ALA A 82 5.56 -11.66 21.89
N ARG A 83 6.86 -11.69 21.57
CA ARG A 83 7.79 -10.58 21.88
C ARG A 83 7.92 -9.56 20.75
N MET A 84 7.13 -9.65 19.68
CA MET A 84 7.26 -8.75 18.53
C MET A 84 6.90 -7.32 18.94
N THR A 85 7.87 -6.43 18.77
CA THR A 85 7.67 -5.01 19.06
C THR A 85 6.94 -4.30 17.93
N THR A 86 6.25 -3.20 18.24
CA THR A 86 5.59 -2.38 17.22
C THR A 86 6.58 -1.82 16.20
N ALA A 87 7.82 -1.49 16.62
CA ALA A 87 8.85 -1.03 15.70
C ALA A 87 9.29 -2.13 14.71
N GLU A 88 9.46 -3.37 15.17
CA GLU A 88 9.76 -4.51 14.28
C GLU A 88 8.59 -4.80 13.34
N ALA A 89 7.36 -4.79 13.87
CA ALA A 89 6.14 -4.98 13.10
C ALA A 89 6.03 -3.93 11.98
N GLN A 90 6.27 -2.66 12.28
CA GLN A 90 6.28 -1.57 11.31
C GLN A 90 7.30 -1.82 10.19
N LEU A 91 8.53 -2.22 10.52
CA LEU A 91 9.56 -2.50 9.52
C LEU A 91 9.21 -3.69 8.61
N ILE A 92 8.57 -4.73 9.17
CA ILE A 92 8.09 -5.88 8.40
C ILE A 92 7.00 -5.43 7.41
N LEU A 93 6.01 -4.68 7.89
CA LEU A 93 4.91 -4.18 7.06
C LEU A 93 5.40 -3.19 6.00
N LYS A 94 6.33 -2.30 6.33
CA LYS A 94 6.97 -1.40 5.37
C LYS A 94 7.62 -2.17 4.24
N SER A 95 8.37 -3.23 4.54
CA SER A 95 8.99 -4.06 3.51
C SER A 95 7.96 -4.73 2.60
N LEU A 96 6.82 -5.16 3.15
CA LEU A 96 5.73 -5.67 2.33
C LEU A 96 5.13 -4.59 1.43
N ALA A 97 4.89 -3.40 1.99
CA ALA A 97 4.27 -2.26 1.35
C ALA A 97 5.12 -1.64 0.24
N THR A 98 6.44 -1.61 0.36
CA THR A 98 7.30 -0.87 -0.58
C THR A 98 8.09 -1.78 -1.53
N LEU A 99 8.25 -3.07 -1.21
CA LEU A 99 9.11 -3.98 -1.97
C LEU A 99 8.40 -5.25 -2.46
N GLU A 100 7.73 -5.98 -1.56
CA GLU A 100 7.19 -7.31 -1.88
C GLU A 100 5.86 -7.23 -2.64
N MET A 101 4.88 -6.50 -2.10
CA MET A 101 3.47 -6.50 -2.55
C MET A 101 2.85 -5.10 -2.67
N PRO A 102 3.56 -4.05 -3.13
CA PRO A 102 3.07 -2.66 -3.09
C PRO A 102 1.71 -2.45 -3.75
N GLN A 103 1.59 -2.91 -5.00
CA GLN A 103 0.38 -2.72 -5.80
C GLN A 103 -0.83 -3.39 -5.16
N LEU A 104 -0.63 -4.54 -4.53
CA LEU A 104 -1.73 -5.26 -3.91
C LEU A 104 -2.10 -4.67 -2.56
N GLN A 105 -1.12 -4.23 -1.76
CA GLN A 105 -1.42 -3.50 -0.54
C GLN A 105 -2.23 -2.24 -0.85
N PHE A 106 -1.76 -1.44 -1.81
CA PHE A 106 -2.49 -0.28 -2.29
C PHE A 106 -3.92 -0.64 -2.74
N LEU A 107 -4.06 -1.61 -3.65
CA LEU A 107 -5.37 -2.04 -4.15
C LEU A 107 -6.30 -2.55 -3.04
N SER A 108 -5.79 -3.33 -2.08
CA SER A 108 -6.59 -3.86 -0.98
C SER A 108 -7.19 -2.74 -0.11
N LEU A 109 -6.40 -1.69 0.15
CA LEU A 109 -6.84 -0.54 0.94
C LEU A 109 -7.75 0.39 0.14
N GLN A 110 -7.64 0.44 -1.20
CA GLN A 110 -8.62 1.13 -2.05
C GLN A 110 -10.03 0.52 -1.98
N PHE A 111 -10.12 -0.79 -1.72
CA PHE A 111 -11.42 -1.47 -1.55
C PHE A 111 -11.96 -1.38 -0.11
N GLY A 112 -11.12 -1.04 0.87
CA GLY A 112 -11.52 -0.85 2.26
C GLY A 112 -12.70 0.12 2.49
N PRO A 113 -12.73 1.31 1.84
CA PRO A 113 -13.86 2.23 1.91
C PRO A 113 -15.23 1.62 1.57
N PHE A 114 -15.31 0.68 0.63
CA PHE A 114 -16.59 0.02 0.33
C PHE A 114 -17.14 -0.75 1.53
N LYS A 115 -16.26 -1.32 2.37
CA LYS A 115 -16.68 -2.00 3.59
C LYS A 115 -17.22 -1.02 4.62
N THR A 116 -16.45 0.01 4.96
CA THR A 116 -16.86 0.97 5.98
C THR A 116 -18.12 1.73 5.57
N TYR A 117 -18.27 2.05 4.29
CA TYR A 117 -19.43 2.81 3.82
C TYR A 117 -20.69 1.93 3.74
N GLY A 118 -20.54 0.61 3.72
CA GLY A 118 -21.67 -0.32 3.82
C GLY A 118 -22.37 -0.32 5.19
N VAL A 119 -21.74 0.25 6.22
CA VAL A 119 -22.33 0.40 7.57
C VAL A 119 -23.15 1.67 7.64
N GLU A 120 -24.40 1.58 8.12
CA GLU A 120 -25.36 2.70 8.10
C GLU A 120 -24.89 3.93 8.89
N SER A 121 -24.39 3.77 10.12
CA SER A 121 -23.87 4.85 10.98
C SER A 121 -22.79 5.66 10.24
N ILE A 122 -21.81 4.95 9.67
CA ILE A 122 -20.71 5.54 8.90
C ILE A 122 -21.26 6.24 7.65
N SER A 123 -22.07 5.55 6.85
CA SER A 123 -22.69 6.11 5.64
C SER A 123 -23.45 7.41 5.91
N LYS A 124 -24.25 7.46 6.98
CA LYS A 124 -25.02 8.64 7.39
C LYS A 124 -24.11 9.84 7.64
N LEU A 125 -22.99 9.63 8.35
CA LEU A 125 -22.02 10.68 8.62
C LEU A 125 -21.31 11.16 7.34
N LEU A 126 -20.96 10.23 6.45
CA LEU A 126 -20.29 10.57 5.18
C LEU A 126 -21.18 11.40 4.26
N VAL A 127 -22.46 11.05 4.17
CA VAL A 127 -23.44 11.83 3.40
C VAL A 127 -23.66 13.19 4.06
N ALA A 128 -23.80 13.26 5.38
CA ALA A 128 -24.04 14.51 6.10
C ALA A 128 -22.86 15.50 5.98
N THR A 129 -21.63 15.00 5.99
CA THR A 129 -20.43 15.83 5.92
C THR A 129 -20.03 16.23 4.50
N ARG A 130 -20.58 15.57 3.47
CA ARG A 130 -20.25 15.73 2.04
C ARG A 130 -18.79 15.45 1.65
N ASN A 131 -17.87 15.28 2.60
CA ASN A 131 -16.44 15.13 2.34
C ASN A 131 -16.08 13.90 1.49
N LEU A 132 -16.91 12.86 1.46
CA LEU A 132 -16.68 11.63 0.67
C LEU A 132 -17.79 11.30 -0.32
N ALA A 133 -18.97 11.90 -0.17
CA ALA A 133 -20.12 11.68 -1.05
C ALA A 133 -20.24 12.74 -2.16
N ASP A 134 -19.42 13.79 -2.10
CA ASP A 134 -19.41 14.90 -3.06
C ASP A 134 -18.18 14.82 -3.97
N PRO A 135 -18.34 14.73 -5.30
CA PRO A 135 -17.23 14.67 -6.26
C PRO A 135 -16.23 15.83 -6.17
N GLU A 136 -16.65 16.99 -5.64
CA GLU A 136 -15.74 18.14 -5.44
C GLU A 136 -14.82 17.95 -4.23
N ASN A 137 -15.32 17.35 -3.15
CA ASN A 137 -14.60 17.23 -1.88
C ASN A 137 -13.86 15.88 -1.74
N SER A 138 -14.39 14.82 -2.35
CA SER A 138 -13.85 13.46 -2.21
C SER A 138 -12.42 13.28 -2.70
N PRO A 139 -11.92 13.99 -3.75
CA PRO A 139 -10.54 13.85 -4.20
C PRO A 139 -9.53 14.24 -3.10
N LYS A 140 -9.69 15.43 -2.51
CA LYS A 140 -8.80 15.89 -1.45
C LYS A 140 -8.91 14.99 -0.23
N ARG A 141 -10.13 14.61 0.16
CA ARG A 141 -10.35 13.76 1.33
C ARG A 141 -9.72 12.38 1.18
N TYR A 142 -9.74 11.82 -0.03
CA TYR A 142 -9.04 10.57 -0.36
C TYR A 142 -7.53 10.74 -0.18
N GLU A 143 -6.94 11.79 -0.77
CA GLU A 143 -5.50 12.05 -0.63
C GLU A 143 -5.10 12.27 0.84
N ASP A 144 -5.85 13.10 1.58
CA ASP A 144 -5.59 13.38 3.00
C ASP A 144 -5.59 12.11 3.85
N THR A 145 -6.51 11.19 3.55
CA THR A 145 -6.59 9.89 4.24
C THR A 145 -5.36 9.06 3.93
N ALA A 146 -4.95 8.99 2.66
CA ALA A 146 -3.76 8.26 2.24
C ALA A 146 -2.48 8.86 2.87
N VAL A 147 -2.36 10.18 2.93
CA VAL A 147 -1.23 10.88 3.57
C VAL A 147 -1.13 10.50 5.05
N ILE A 148 -2.22 10.64 5.83
CA ILE A 148 -2.19 10.33 7.27
C ILE A 148 -1.80 8.85 7.49
N ILE A 149 -2.41 7.93 6.73
CA ILE A 149 -2.16 6.49 6.88
C ILE A 149 -0.71 6.17 6.54
N ASN A 150 -0.20 6.65 5.40
CA ASN A 150 1.18 6.39 5.01
C ASN A 150 2.16 7.00 6.01
N GLU A 151 1.87 8.17 6.58
CA GLU A 151 2.75 8.81 7.56
C GLU A 151 2.98 7.95 8.81
N PHE A 152 1.94 7.39 9.43
CA PHE A 152 2.16 6.53 10.58
C PHE A 152 2.60 5.10 10.22
N MET A 153 2.44 4.67 8.96
CA MET A 153 2.92 3.36 8.48
C MET A 153 4.39 3.35 8.04
N ALA A 154 4.92 4.48 7.56
CA ALA A 154 6.24 4.54 6.93
C ALA A 154 7.42 4.69 7.91
N TRP A 155 7.16 5.20 9.11
CA TRP A 155 8.18 5.58 10.10
C TRP A 155 8.03 4.81 11.40
N ASP A 156 9.06 4.89 12.25
CA ASP A 156 9.03 4.30 13.59
C ASP A 156 7.77 4.77 14.37
N PRO A 157 7.16 3.93 15.22
CA PRO A 157 5.97 4.30 15.99
C PRO A 157 6.11 5.57 16.85
N CYS A 158 7.32 5.92 17.26
CA CYS A 158 7.62 7.11 18.05
C CYS A 158 8.20 8.28 17.22
N ALA A 159 8.37 8.11 15.91
CA ALA A 159 8.86 9.18 15.05
C ALA A 159 7.90 10.38 15.05
N GLU A 160 8.45 11.59 14.93
CA GLU A 160 7.70 12.84 14.95
C GLU A 160 6.56 12.86 13.91
N ARG A 161 6.83 12.36 12.70
CA ARG A 161 5.82 12.25 11.62
C ARG A 161 4.68 11.30 12.00
N THR A 162 5.00 10.16 12.62
CA THR A 162 4.02 9.17 13.07
C THR A 162 3.07 9.75 14.12
N VAL A 163 3.61 10.37 15.17
CA VAL A 163 2.79 10.90 16.25
C VAL A 163 1.96 12.10 15.80
N LYS A 164 2.49 12.95 14.90
CA LYS A 164 1.73 14.07 14.32
C LYS A 164 0.59 13.60 13.41
N ALA A 165 0.82 12.56 12.61
CA ALA A 165 -0.24 11.97 11.78
C ALA A 165 -1.38 11.41 12.63
N ILE A 166 -1.05 10.70 13.71
CA ILE A 166 -2.05 10.13 14.63
C ILE A 166 -2.78 11.23 15.40
N ALA A 167 -2.07 12.23 15.92
CA ALA A 167 -2.69 13.37 16.60
C ALA A 167 -3.66 14.11 15.66
N ARG A 168 -3.27 14.29 14.38
CA ARG A 168 -4.15 14.88 13.38
C ARG A 168 -5.39 14.03 13.14
N MET A 169 -5.23 12.73 12.97
CA MET A 169 -6.34 11.79 12.79
C MET A 169 -7.31 11.84 13.99
N ASN A 170 -6.78 11.81 15.21
CA ASN A 170 -7.56 11.86 16.44
C ASN A 170 -8.33 13.17 16.55
N PHE A 171 -7.71 14.32 16.25
CA PHE A 171 -8.41 15.61 16.18
C PHE A 171 -9.55 15.60 15.15
N LEU A 172 -9.31 15.07 13.96
CA LEU A 172 -10.34 15.04 12.90
C LEU A 172 -11.56 14.17 13.29
N HIS A 173 -11.36 13.15 14.13
CA HIS A 173 -12.44 12.31 14.66
C HIS A 173 -13.06 12.84 15.96
N SER A 174 -12.33 13.62 16.77
CA SER A 174 -12.69 13.95 18.16
C SER A 174 -14.08 14.58 18.29
N LYS A 175 -14.43 15.55 17.44
CA LYS A 175 -15.76 16.20 17.49
C LYS A 175 -16.88 15.19 17.26
N TYR A 176 -16.71 14.27 16.31
CA TYR A 176 -17.74 13.30 15.96
C TYR A 176 -17.86 12.18 16.99
N ILE A 177 -16.76 11.85 17.67
CA ILE A 177 -16.78 10.96 18.83
C ILE A 177 -17.51 11.65 20.00
N ALA A 178 -17.15 12.89 20.30
CA ALA A 178 -17.76 13.66 21.39
C ALA A 178 -19.27 13.91 21.17
N SER A 179 -19.73 14.02 19.92
CA SER A 179 -21.16 14.14 19.58
C SER A 179 -21.89 12.80 19.42
N GLY A 180 -21.21 11.66 19.64
CA GLY A 180 -21.78 10.32 19.49
C GLY A 180 -22.08 9.91 18.04
N GLN A 181 -21.55 10.63 17.05
CA GLN A 181 -21.72 10.32 15.63
C GLN A 181 -20.73 9.27 15.11
N ILE A 182 -19.61 9.08 15.81
CA ILE A 182 -18.68 7.95 15.62
C ILE A 182 -18.69 7.14 16.91
N SER A 183 -19.18 5.91 16.85
CA SER A 183 -19.16 4.98 17.97
C SER A 183 -17.80 4.28 18.10
N ASN A 184 -17.56 3.63 19.25
CA ASN A 184 -16.39 2.76 19.42
C ASN A 184 -16.38 1.62 18.39
N ASP A 185 -17.55 1.04 18.09
CA ASP A 185 -17.67 -0.04 17.12
C ASP A 185 -17.38 0.45 15.69
N ASP A 186 -17.74 1.69 15.34
CA ASP A 186 -17.36 2.27 14.04
C ASP A 186 -15.83 2.40 13.90
N LEU A 187 -15.15 2.78 14.98
CA LEU A 187 -13.69 2.85 15.02
C LEU A 187 -13.06 1.46 14.92
N LEU A 188 -13.52 0.49 15.71
CA LEU A 188 -13.01 -0.87 15.70
C LEU A 188 -13.25 -1.56 14.34
N TYR A 189 -14.41 -1.34 13.73
CA TYR A 189 -14.71 -1.85 12.40
C TYR A 189 -13.82 -1.22 11.34
N THR A 190 -13.62 0.09 11.38
CA THR A 190 -12.70 0.77 10.46
C THR A 190 -11.26 0.27 10.63
N LEU A 191 -10.79 0.07 11.86
CA LEU A 191 -9.47 -0.52 12.16
C LEU A 191 -9.36 -1.95 11.57
N SER A 192 -10.42 -2.76 11.71
CA SER A 192 -10.47 -4.14 11.25
C SER A 192 -10.20 -4.27 9.75
N VAL A 193 -10.65 -3.30 8.94
CA VAL A 193 -10.44 -3.30 7.49
C VAL A 193 -8.95 -3.30 7.16
N PHE A 194 -8.13 -2.57 7.91
CA PHE A 194 -6.68 -2.52 7.72
C PHE A 194 -5.97 -3.81 8.16
N VAL A 195 -6.57 -4.57 9.08
CA VAL A 195 -6.08 -5.88 9.50
C VAL A 195 -6.46 -6.94 8.46
N ILE A 196 -7.70 -6.93 8.00
CA ILE A 196 -8.28 -8.02 7.21
C ILE A 196 -7.88 -7.91 5.73
N GLU A 197 -8.03 -6.74 5.12
CA GLU A 197 -8.01 -6.62 3.66
C GLU A 197 -6.63 -6.90 3.05
N PRO A 198 -5.50 -6.38 3.57
CA PRO A 198 -4.18 -6.68 3.02
C PRO A 198 -3.85 -8.17 3.05
N ALA A 199 -4.12 -8.85 4.18
CA ALA A 199 -3.87 -10.29 4.32
C ALA A 199 -4.80 -11.12 3.41
N ARG A 200 -6.09 -10.77 3.33
CA ARG A 200 -7.08 -11.43 2.47
C ARG A 200 -6.72 -11.29 1.00
N PHE A 201 -6.37 -10.09 0.55
CA PHE A 201 -5.95 -9.85 -0.83
C PHE A 201 -4.65 -10.61 -1.13
N ALA A 202 -3.66 -10.57 -0.23
CA ALA A 202 -2.41 -11.30 -0.42
C ALA A 202 -2.65 -12.80 -0.63
N GLN A 203 -3.48 -13.41 0.21
CA GLN A 203 -3.84 -14.82 0.12
C GLN A 203 -4.54 -15.18 -1.20
N ARG A 204 -5.47 -14.33 -1.66
CA ARG A 204 -6.28 -14.63 -2.85
C ARG A 204 -5.60 -14.26 -4.16
N TYR A 205 -4.90 -13.14 -4.21
CA TYR A 205 -4.56 -12.45 -5.45
C TYR A 205 -3.06 -12.12 -5.61
N ASP A 206 -2.21 -12.26 -4.59
CA ASP A 206 -0.77 -12.13 -4.78
C ASP A 206 -0.05 -13.45 -5.04
N TRP A 207 1.23 -13.33 -5.40
CA TRP A 207 2.14 -14.43 -5.63
C TRP A 207 2.33 -15.36 -4.42
N ARG A 208 2.07 -14.90 -3.19
CA ARG A 208 2.02 -15.72 -1.96
C ARG A 208 1.13 -15.06 -0.88
N PRO A 209 0.59 -15.84 0.07
CA PRO A 209 0.01 -15.29 1.30
C PRO A 209 1.08 -14.67 2.21
N PHE A 210 0.62 -13.91 3.21
CA PHE A 210 1.46 -13.53 4.34
C PHE A 210 1.87 -14.79 5.12
N ASN A 211 3.10 -14.82 5.62
CA ASN A 211 3.52 -15.82 6.60
C ASN A 211 3.16 -15.37 8.03
N ASP A 212 3.31 -16.25 9.01
CA ASP A 212 2.91 -15.98 10.41
C ASP A 212 3.60 -14.75 11.02
N MET A 213 4.87 -14.50 10.68
CA MET A 213 5.59 -13.30 11.14
C MET A 213 4.95 -12.03 10.56
N GLU A 214 4.61 -12.04 9.27
CA GLU A 214 3.98 -10.92 8.60
C GLU A 214 2.55 -10.68 9.08
N TYR A 215 1.77 -11.74 9.33
CA TYR A 215 0.42 -11.63 9.87
C TYR A 215 0.41 -11.19 11.34
N CYS A 216 1.38 -11.66 12.15
CA CYS A 216 1.59 -11.15 13.50
C CYS A 216 1.97 -9.67 13.50
N ALA A 217 2.87 -9.24 12.60
CA ALA A 217 3.25 -7.84 12.47
C ALA A 217 2.05 -6.95 12.16
N LEU A 218 1.14 -7.42 11.31
CA LEU A 218 -0.09 -6.72 11.00
C LEU A 218 -0.97 -6.54 12.26
N GLY A 219 -1.15 -7.59 13.08
CA GLY A 219 -1.90 -7.48 14.33
C GLY A 219 -1.23 -6.58 15.38
N VAL A 220 0.08 -6.74 15.61
CA VAL A 220 0.88 -5.90 16.53
C VAL A 220 0.75 -4.42 16.15
N PHE A 221 0.98 -4.11 14.87
CA PHE A 221 0.99 -2.74 14.38
C PHE A 221 -0.38 -2.08 14.54
N TRP A 222 -1.45 -2.74 14.06
CA TRP A 222 -2.79 -2.15 14.12
C TRP A 222 -3.38 -2.11 15.53
N LYS A 223 -2.99 -3.02 16.42
CA LYS A 223 -3.33 -2.89 17.85
C LYS A 223 -2.71 -1.63 18.45
N SER A 224 -1.43 -1.36 18.16
CA SER A 224 -0.75 -0.13 18.61
C SER A 224 -1.36 1.15 18.04
N ILE A 225 -1.89 1.12 16.81
CA ILE A 225 -2.66 2.25 16.25
C ILE A 225 -4.02 2.38 16.95
N GLY A 226 -4.75 1.30 17.16
CA GLY A 226 -6.04 1.34 17.85
C GLY A 226 -5.94 1.82 19.29
N ASP A 227 -4.90 1.43 20.03
CA ASP A 227 -4.58 1.98 21.36
C ASP A 227 -4.32 3.49 21.29
N ALA A 228 -3.56 3.93 20.28
CA ALA A 228 -3.23 5.33 20.07
C ALA A 228 -4.48 6.16 19.69
N MET A 229 -5.50 5.54 19.13
CA MET A 229 -6.81 6.12 18.85
C MET A 229 -7.77 6.07 20.05
N GLY A 230 -7.42 5.34 21.12
CA GLY A 230 -8.28 5.15 22.29
C GLY A 230 -9.45 4.20 22.05
N ILE A 231 -9.32 3.25 21.11
CA ILE A 231 -10.33 2.22 20.86
C ILE A 231 -10.41 1.31 22.08
N ASN A 232 -11.63 1.12 22.60
CA ASN A 232 -11.89 0.20 23.69
C ASN A 232 -12.24 -1.19 23.12
N TYR A 233 -11.54 -2.23 23.59
CA TYR A 233 -11.74 -3.60 23.15
C TYR A 233 -12.57 -4.44 24.14
N HIS A 234 -12.77 -3.95 25.37
CA HIS A 234 -13.53 -4.66 26.41
C HIS A 234 -14.96 -4.92 25.96
N GLY A 235 -15.45 -6.13 26.25
CA GLY A 235 -16.76 -6.62 25.78
C GLY A 235 -16.87 -6.90 24.26
N SER A 236 -15.90 -6.48 23.45
CA SER A 236 -15.87 -6.75 21.99
C SER A 236 -14.93 -7.89 21.63
N LEU A 237 -13.73 -7.91 22.22
CA LEU A 237 -12.68 -8.89 21.93
C LEU A 237 -12.33 -9.68 23.19
N PRO A 238 -12.37 -11.03 23.17
CA PRO A 238 -12.06 -11.85 24.34
C PRO A 238 -10.68 -11.61 24.98
N GLY A 239 -9.67 -11.28 24.18
CA GLY A 239 -8.33 -10.98 24.68
C GLY A 239 -8.21 -9.62 25.35
N ALA A 240 -9.23 -8.74 25.27
CA ALA A 240 -9.25 -7.51 26.06
C ALA A 240 -9.37 -7.79 27.56
N GLU A 241 -10.07 -8.87 27.94
CA GLU A 241 -10.24 -9.27 29.34
C GLU A 241 -9.10 -10.16 29.84
N ASN A 242 -8.59 -11.03 28.97
CA ASN A 242 -7.67 -12.11 29.35
C ASN A 242 -6.22 -11.88 28.90
N GLY A 243 -5.96 -10.81 28.15
CA GLY A 243 -4.73 -10.60 27.40
C GLY A 243 -4.71 -11.38 26.08
N TRP A 244 -4.00 -10.83 25.09
CA TRP A 244 -3.66 -11.55 23.86
C TRP A 244 -2.25 -12.12 23.96
N LYS A 245 -2.04 -13.32 23.44
CA LYS A 245 -0.72 -13.96 23.41
C LYS A 245 0.25 -13.27 22.46
N ASP A 246 -0.28 -12.72 21.36
CA ASP A 246 0.48 -12.12 20.28
C ASP A 246 -0.45 -11.44 19.26
N GLY A 247 0.15 -10.86 18.22
CA GLY A 247 -0.58 -10.15 17.17
C GLY A 247 -1.50 -11.02 16.32
N ILE A 248 -1.27 -12.33 16.21
CA ILE A 248 -2.17 -13.18 15.40
C ILE A 248 -3.47 -13.41 16.15
N GLN A 249 -3.41 -13.69 17.46
CA GLN A 249 -4.63 -13.82 18.24
C GLN A 249 -5.47 -12.54 18.17
N PHE A 250 -4.84 -11.37 18.30
CA PHE A 250 -5.54 -10.09 18.13
C PHE A 250 -6.16 -9.95 16.73
N ALA A 251 -5.39 -10.23 15.67
CA ALA A 251 -5.87 -10.13 14.29
C ALA A 251 -7.05 -11.08 14.01
N ASP A 252 -6.99 -12.31 14.53
CA ASP A 252 -8.04 -13.32 14.37
C ASP A 252 -9.31 -12.95 15.14
N GLU A 253 -9.18 -12.44 16.36
CA GLU A 253 -10.32 -11.95 17.16
C GLU A 253 -10.99 -10.73 16.50
N VAL A 254 -10.21 -9.76 16.03
CA VAL A 254 -10.71 -8.61 15.26
C VAL A 254 -11.42 -9.06 13.99
N THR A 255 -10.86 -10.05 13.28
CA THR A 255 -11.47 -10.61 12.07
C THR A 255 -12.80 -11.29 12.35
N ALA A 256 -12.87 -12.09 13.42
CA ALA A 256 -14.09 -12.77 13.84
C ALA A 256 -15.16 -11.78 14.27
N TRP A 257 -14.79 -10.78 15.08
CA TRP A 257 -15.68 -9.70 15.52
C TRP A 257 -16.22 -8.90 14.33
N ALA A 258 -15.34 -8.49 13.40
CA ALA A 258 -15.74 -7.70 12.23
C ALA A 258 -16.71 -8.46 11.33
N LYS A 259 -16.53 -9.78 11.16
CA LYS A 259 -17.47 -10.63 10.41
C LYS A 259 -18.85 -10.66 11.08
N ALA A 260 -18.91 -10.77 12.41
CA ALA A 260 -20.17 -10.72 13.14
C ALA A 260 -20.82 -9.32 13.05
N TYR A 261 -20.01 -8.26 13.16
CA TYR A 261 -20.43 -6.88 13.02
C TYR A 261 -21.01 -6.60 11.62
N GLU A 262 -20.37 -7.07 10.55
CA GLU A 262 -20.88 -6.97 9.18
C GLU A 262 -22.25 -7.64 9.05
N VAL A 263 -22.43 -8.84 9.61
CA VAL A 263 -23.73 -9.52 9.58
C VAL A 263 -24.80 -8.72 10.33
N ALA A 264 -24.44 -8.10 11.45
CA ALA A 264 -25.37 -7.34 12.28
C ALA A 264 -25.75 -5.99 11.67
N GLN A 265 -24.78 -5.22 11.16
CA GLN A 265 -24.91 -3.79 10.85
C GLN A 265 -24.89 -3.43 9.36
N MET A 266 -24.29 -4.28 8.51
CA MET A 266 -24.20 -4.01 7.07
C MET A 266 -25.45 -4.52 6.36
N ARG A 267 -26.51 -3.71 6.42
CA ARG A 267 -27.84 -3.99 5.88
C ARG A 267 -28.17 -3.02 4.73
N PRO A 268 -29.05 -3.41 3.78
CA PRO A 268 -29.54 -2.51 2.75
C PRO A 268 -30.19 -1.26 3.35
N ASN A 269 -29.66 -0.08 3.01
CA ASN A 269 -30.14 1.21 3.50
C ASN A 269 -30.32 2.19 2.32
N PRO A 270 -31.38 3.02 2.27
CA PRO A 270 -31.55 4.05 1.23
C PRO A 270 -30.39 5.07 1.13
N LEU A 271 -29.59 5.28 2.18
CA LEU A 271 -28.48 6.24 2.15
C LEU A 271 -27.18 5.68 1.55
N SER A 272 -26.93 4.39 1.71
CA SER A 272 -25.68 3.72 1.34
C SER A 272 -25.33 3.75 -0.16
N PRO A 273 -26.27 3.78 -1.13
CA PRO A 273 -25.92 3.90 -2.55
C PRO A 273 -25.14 5.18 -2.88
N LYS A 274 -25.37 6.29 -2.16
CA LYS A 274 -24.72 7.59 -2.45
C LYS A 274 -23.19 7.53 -2.33
N PRO A 275 -22.61 7.11 -1.18
CA PRO A 275 -21.17 6.90 -1.07
C PRO A 275 -20.60 5.94 -2.12
N ALA A 276 -21.30 4.86 -2.46
CA ALA A 276 -20.83 3.91 -3.47
C ALA A 276 -20.76 4.53 -4.87
N HIS A 277 -21.78 5.30 -5.25
CA HIS A 277 -21.80 6.04 -6.53
C HIS A 277 -20.75 7.16 -6.59
N ALA A 278 -20.27 7.66 -5.45
CA ALA A 278 -19.15 8.60 -5.39
C ALA A 278 -17.78 7.88 -5.52
N LEU A 279 -17.65 6.65 -4.99
CA LEU A 279 -16.41 5.87 -5.06
C LEU A 279 -16.11 5.28 -6.44
N LEU A 280 -17.11 4.71 -7.12
CA LEU A 280 -16.90 4.02 -8.40
C LEU A 280 -16.24 4.91 -9.48
N PRO A 281 -16.61 6.19 -9.64
CA PRO A 281 -15.93 7.10 -10.57
C PRO A 281 -14.47 7.40 -10.20
N ILE A 282 -14.11 7.39 -8.91
CA ILE A 282 -12.72 7.59 -8.47
C ILE A 282 -11.87 6.39 -8.93
N ILE A 283 -12.36 5.17 -8.73
CA ILE A 283 -11.62 3.95 -9.12
C ILE A 283 -11.55 3.82 -10.64
N THR A 284 -12.62 4.17 -11.34
CA THR A 284 -12.72 4.07 -12.81
C THR A 284 -12.29 5.35 -13.54
N TYR A 285 -11.60 6.27 -12.87
CA TYR A 285 -11.29 7.60 -13.40
C TYR A 285 -10.53 7.55 -14.73
N TRP A 286 -9.47 6.73 -14.81
CA TRP A 286 -8.63 6.58 -16.01
C TRP A 286 -9.22 5.64 -17.08
N ILE A 287 -10.43 5.11 -16.86
CA ILE A 287 -11.04 4.17 -17.79
C ILE A 287 -11.81 4.95 -18.88
N PRO A 288 -11.53 4.70 -20.17
CA PRO A 288 -12.27 5.31 -21.27
C PRO A 288 -13.78 5.06 -21.15
N SER A 289 -14.59 6.03 -21.56
CA SER A 289 -16.06 5.99 -21.41
C SER A 289 -16.70 4.72 -21.97
N PHE A 290 -16.20 4.21 -23.11
CA PHE A 290 -16.72 2.99 -23.73
C PHE A 290 -16.45 1.71 -22.92
N ALA A 291 -15.35 1.67 -22.15
CA ALA A 291 -14.97 0.52 -21.33
C ALA A 291 -15.47 0.63 -19.88
N LYS A 292 -15.84 1.83 -19.45
CA LYS A 292 -16.21 2.13 -18.06
C LYS A 292 -17.33 1.21 -17.54
N PRO A 293 -18.44 0.92 -18.25
CA PRO A 293 -19.47 0.02 -17.73
C PRO A 293 -18.92 -1.39 -17.41
N PHE A 294 -18.14 -1.98 -18.32
CA PHE A 294 -17.56 -3.30 -18.11
C PHE A 294 -16.51 -3.30 -16.99
N VAL A 295 -15.68 -2.27 -16.91
CA VAL A 295 -14.70 -2.16 -15.82
C VAL A 295 -15.38 -1.92 -14.48
N THR A 296 -16.50 -1.20 -14.45
CA THR A 296 -17.33 -1.08 -13.24
C THR A 296 -17.81 -2.45 -12.78
N ASP A 297 -18.35 -3.29 -13.67
CA ASP A 297 -18.69 -4.70 -13.33
C ASP A 297 -17.48 -5.47 -12.77
N CYS A 298 -16.29 -5.30 -13.36
CA CYS A 298 -15.06 -5.92 -12.87
C CYS A 298 -14.65 -5.42 -11.46
N VAL A 299 -14.89 -4.15 -11.13
CA VAL A 299 -14.70 -3.63 -9.77
C VAL A 299 -15.70 -4.26 -8.82
N LEU A 300 -16.98 -4.32 -9.21
CA LEU A 300 -18.04 -4.94 -8.41
C LEU A 300 -17.76 -6.42 -8.14
N SER A 301 -17.12 -7.15 -9.06
CA SER A 301 -16.75 -8.56 -8.85
C SER A 301 -15.72 -8.79 -7.74
N LEU A 302 -15.01 -7.74 -7.31
CA LEU A 302 -14.06 -7.81 -6.19
C LEU A 302 -14.69 -7.42 -4.85
N ILE A 303 -15.92 -6.88 -4.88
CA ILE A 303 -16.70 -6.48 -3.71
C ILE A 303 -17.52 -7.69 -3.23
N ASN A 304 -17.63 -7.88 -1.91
CA ASN A 304 -18.43 -8.96 -1.32
C ASN A 304 -19.93 -8.72 -1.56
N THR A 305 -20.70 -9.78 -1.84
CA THR A 305 -22.16 -9.75 -2.02
C THR A 305 -22.90 -8.94 -0.95
N ARG A 306 -22.52 -9.08 0.34
CA ARG A 306 -23.15 -8.29 1.42
C ARG A 306 -23.00 -6.77 1.23
N ILE A 307 -21.85 -6.34 0.72
CA ILE A 307 -21.57 -4.93 0.46
C ILE A 307 -22.36 -4.45 -0.76
N LEU A 308 -22.46 -5.29 -1.81
CA LEU A 308 -23.30 -4.99 -2.98
C LEU A 308 -24.76 -4.81 -2.57
N GLU A 309 -25.30 -5.71 -1.74
CA GLU A 309 -26.64 -5.62 -1.16
C GLU A 309 -26.83 -4.38 -0.29
N ALA A 310 -25.88 -4.08 0.60
CA ALA A 310 -25.92 -2.91 1.45
C ALA A 310 -25.98 -1.61 0.65
N PHE A 311 -25.22 -1.53 -0.45
CA PHE A 311 -25.24 -0.41 -1.38
C PHE A 311 -26.35 -0.44 -2.42
N LYS A 312 -27.14 -1.52 -2.49
CA LYS A 312 -28.11 -1.75 -3.58
C LYS A 312 -27.48 -1.62 -4.97
N LEU A 313 -26.25 -2.10 -5.12
CA LEU A 313 -25.53 -2.17 -6.39
C LEU A 313 -25.94 -3.44 -7.15
N PRO A 314 -25.88 -3.41 -8.50
CA PRO A 314 -26.18 -4.59 -9.29
C PRO A 314 -25.16 -5.70 -9.05
N GLU A 315 -25.59 -6.95 -9.25
CA GLU A 315 -24.67 -8.07 -9.30
C GLU A 315 -23.78 -7.97 -10.55
N PRO A 316 -22.47 -8.22 -10.44
CA PRO A 316 -21.55 -8.19 -11.57
C PRO A 316 -21.85 -9.34 -12.54
N SER A 317 -21.70 -9.08 -13.84
CA SER A 317 -21.87 -10.12 -14.85
C SER A 317 -20.88 -11.28 -14.69
N ILE A 318 -21.31 -12.50 -15.04
CA ILE A 318 -20.47 -13.72 -14.99
C ILE A 318 -19.19 -13.53 -15.79
N THR A 319 -19.27 -12.85 -16.94
CA THR A 319 -18.11 -12.52 -17.77
C THR A 319 -17.12 -11.62 -17.04
N ALA A 320 -17.58 -10.57 -16.35
CA ALA A 320 -16.71 -9.70 -15.58
C ALA A 320 -16.04 -10.45 -14.42
N ILE A 321 -16.79 -11.29 -13.69
CA ILE A 321 -16.22 -12.16 -12.65
C ILE A 321 -15.12 -13.05 -13.24
N ALA A 322 -15.40 -13.75 -14.34
CA ALA A 322 -14.45 -14.66 -14.97
C ALA A 322 -13.19 -13.93 -15.45
N VAL A 323 -13.34 -12.78 -16.11
CA VAL A 323 -12.22 -11.95 -16.61
C VAL A 323 -11.38 -11.44 -15.45
N THR A 324 -11.99 -10.82 -14.44
CA THR A 324 -11.28 -10.26 -13.29
C THR A 324 -10.49 -11.32 -12.53
N HIS A 325 -11.12 -12.43 -12.16
CA HIS A 325 -10.46 -13.49 -11.42
C HIS A 325 -9.38 -14.20 -12.25
N SER A 326 -9.62 -14.42 -13.54
CA SER A 326 -8.60 -14.99 -14.44
C SER A 326 -7.39 -14.06 -14.59
N ALA A 327 -7.62 -12.75 -14.73
CA ALA A 327 -6.55 -11.76 -14.81
C ALA A 327 -5.72 -11.72 -13.53
N LEU A 328 -6.36 -11.80 -12.36
CA LEU A 328 -5.66 -11.84 -11.06
C LEU A 328 -4.85 -13.14 -10.87
N VAL A 329 -5.38 -14.29 -11.29
CA VAL A 329 -4.65 -15.57 -11.28
C VAL A 329 -3.46 -15.53 -12.25
N ALA A 330 -3.64 -14.98 -13.45
CA ALA A 330 -2.57 -14.79 -14.41
C ALA A 330 -1.49 -13.85 -13.86
N ARG A 331 -1.88 -12.71 -13.28
CA ARG A 331 -0.97 -11.78 -12.60
C ARG A 331 -0.16 -12.49 -11.50
N ARG A 332 -0.84 -13.25 -10.64
CA ARG A 332 -0.22 -14.05 -9.58
C ARG A 332 0.85 -14.98 -10.14
N PHE A 333 0.56 -15.70 -11.22
CA PHE A 333 1.51 -16.59 -11.90
C PHE A 333 2.71 -15.81 -12.47
N VAL A 334 2.46 -14.72 -13.20
CA VAL A 334 3.50 -13.88 -13.79
C VAL A 334 4.44 -13.32 -12.73
N ILE A 335 3.93 -12.76 -11.64
CA ILE A 335 4.77 -12.21 -10.57
C ILE A 335 5.58 -13.31 -9.90
N ARG A 336 4.97 -14.47 -9.68
CA ARG A 336 5.59 -15.59 -8.96
C ARG A 336 6.76 -16.21 -9.72
N TYR A 337 6.60 -16.39 -11.04
CA TYR A 337 7.47 -17.24 -11.84
C TYR A 337 8.23 -16.51 -12.94
N LEU A 338 7.76 -15.34 -13.37
CA LEU A 338 8.27 -14.66 -14.56
C LEU A 338 8.84 -13.26 -14.29
N MET A 339 8.57 -12.63 -13.14
CA MET A 339 9.15 -11.32 -12.82
C MET A 339 10.35 -11.47 -11.89
N LEU A 340 11.28 -10.52 -11.90
CA LEU A 340 12.32 -10.39 -10.86
C LEU A 340 11.77 -9.64 -9.64
N PRO A 341 12.31 -9.87 -8.42
CA PRO A 341 11.92 -9.07 -7.25
C PRO A 341 12.30 -7.60 -7.45
N ARG A 342 11.52 -6.67 -6.88
CA ARG A 342 11.89 -5.24 -6.92
C ARG A 342 13.25 -5.03 -6.27
N ILE A 343 14.06 -4.17 -6.86
CA ILE A 343 15.36 -3.78 -6.30
C ILE A 343 15.21 -2.50 -5.48
N PHE A 344 14.37 -1.58 -5.94
CA PHE A 344 14.13 -0.28 -5.32
C PHE A 344 12.79 -0.26 -4.58
N GLU A 345 12.79 0.40 -3.42
CA GLU A 345 11.58 0.70 -2.67
C GLU A 345 10.70 1.68 -3.42
N ILE A 346 9.40 1.45 -3.42
CA ILE A 346 8.43 2.46 -3.81
C ILE A 346 8.37 3.50 -2.69
N LYS A 347 8.60 4.77 -3.05
CA LYS A 347 8.49 5.89 -2.12
C LYS A 347 7.07 6.45 -2.20
N GLU A 348 6.29 6.21 -1.15
CA GLU A 348 4.93 6.77 -0.99
C GLU A 348 4.99 8.20 -0.42
N LEU A 349 6.00 8.50 0.40
CA LEU A 349 6.18 9.81 1.05
C LEU A 349 7.51 10.45 0.62
N GLY A 350 7.50 11.76 0.54
CA GLY A 350 8.69 12.57 0.29
C GLY A 350 9.25 13.21 1.55
N ASP A 351 10.33 13.93 1.34
CA ASP A 351 11.04 14.67 2.38
C ASP A 351 10.36 16.03 2.65
N GLN A 352 10.74 16.61 3.79
CA GLN A 352 10.35 17.98 4.12
C GLN A 352 11.15 18.95 3.26
N ASP A 353 10.48 19.93 2.64
CA ASP A 353 11.15 21.04 1.96
C ASP A 353 11.80 21.95 3.02
N PRO A 354 13.14 22.09 3.04
CA PRO A 354 13.83 22.87 4.07
C PRO A 354 13.45 24.35 4.09
N SER A 355 12.99 24.89 2.96
CA SER A 355 12.64 26.31 2.83
C SER A 355 11.26 26.65 3.39
N THR A 356 10.31 25.71 3.30
CA THR A 356 8.92 25.94 3.71
C THR A 356 8.50 25.14 4.94
N GLY A 357 9.27 24.12 5.32
CA GLY A 357 8.90 23.17 6.37
C GLY A 357 7.73 22.25 5.99
N ARG A 358 7.29 22.25 4.72
CA ARG A 358 6.17 21.43 4.24
C ARG A 358 6.66 20.10 3.69
N TYR A 359 5.87 19.05 3.85
CA TYR A 359 6.15 17.74 3.28
C TYR A 359 5.60 17.64 1.86
N LEU A 360 6.42 17.14 0.95
CA LEU A 360 6.04 16.93 -0.45
C LEU A 360 5.78 15.46 -0.71
N LEU A 361 4.86 15.18 -1.64
CA LEU A 361 4.68 13.83 -2.16
C LEU A 361 5.50 13.62 -3.44
N PRO A 362 6.16 12.46 -3.60
CA PRO A 362 6.83 12.11 -4.86
C PRO A 362 5.79 11.93 -5.98
N GLN A 363 4.65 11.33 -5.65
CA GLN A 363 3.47 11.14 -6.51
C GLN A 363 2.21 11.19 -5.64
N SER A 364 1.07 11.54 -6.23
CA SER A 364 -0.22 11.47 -5.53
C SER A 364 -0.67 10.02 -5.35
N HIS A 365 -1.36 9.75 -4.25
CA HIS A 365 -2.00 8.46 -3.97
C HIS A 365 -3.35 8.31 -4.70
N GLY A 366 -4.02 9.43 -5.02
CA GLY A 366 -5.24 9.49 -5.80
C GLY A 366 -5.00 9.78 -7.29
N ASN A 367 -6.04 10.22 -7.99
CA ASN A 367 -5.95 10.59 -9.42
C ASN A 367 -5.61 12.06 -9.67
N TRP A 368 -5.52 12.88 -8.61
CA TRP A 368 -5.33 14.33 -8.69
C TRP A 368 -4.01 14.73 -8.02
N PRO A 369 -3.26 15.71 -8.55
CA PRO A 369 -1.87 15.96 -8.16
C PRO A 369 -1.70 16.73 -6.84
N PHE A 370 -2.43 16.34 -5.79
CA PHE A 370 -2.34 16.95 -4.46
C PHE A 370 -0.95 16.79 -3.84
N TYR A 371 -0.39 17.87 -3.29
CA TYR A 371 0.90 17.88 -2.57
C TYR A 371 2.14 17.51 -3.39
N VAL A 372 2.01 17.44 -4.72
CA VAL A 372 3.12 17.10 -5.62
C VAL A 372 3.76 18.37 -6.19
N LYS A 373 5.10 18.45 -6.13
CA LYS A 373 5.84 19.59 -6.66
C LYS A 373 5.81 19.61 -8.21
N PRO A 374 5.60 20.77 -8.86
CA PRO A 374 5.59 20.95 -10.31
C PRO A 374 7.01 20.95 -10.91
N THR A 375 7.73 19.83 -10.78
CA THR A 375 9.04 19.65 -11.43
C THR A 375 8.89 19.53 -12.94
N LEU A 376 10.00 19.72 -13.69
CA LEU A 376 10.00 19.51 -15.14
C LEU A 376 9.50 18.11 -15.51
N TRP A 377 9.95 17.08 -14.77
CA TRP A 377 9.51 15.71 -14.97
C TRP A 377 8.01 15.52 -14.68
N ASN A 378 7.50 16.09 -13.59
CA ASN A 378 6.11 15.93 -13.19
C ASN A 378 5.12 16.70 -14.08
N ARG A 379 5.56 17.77 -14.76
CA ARG A 379 4.71 18.56 -15.68
C ARG A 379 4.84 18.17 -17.15
N TRP A 380 5.97 17.61 -17.56
CA TRP A 380 6.33 17.41 -18.97
C TRP A 380 6.91 16.02 -19.28
N GLY A 381 7.00 15.12 -18.30
CA GLY A 381 7.40 13.74 -18.52
C GLY A 381 6.33 12.91 -19.22
N PRO A 382 6.63 11.64 -19.59
CA PRO A 382 5.72 10.78 -20.33
C PRO A 382 4.37 10.57 -19.64
N VAL A 383 4.38 10.38 -18.31
CA VAL A 383 3.15 10.24 -17.51
C VAL A 383 2.33 11.52 -17.55
N ALA A 384 2.96 12.69 -17.46
CA ALA A 384 2.28 13.99 -17.50
C ALA A 384 1.61 14.24 -18.86
N TRP A 385 2.27 13.86 -19.96
CA TRP A 385 1.67 13.92 -21.29
C TRP A 385 0.46 12.99 -21.43
N ALA A 386 0.56 11.76 -20.95
CA ALA A 386 -0.57 10.84 -20.92
C ALA A 386 -1.74 11.42 -20.08
N THR A 387 -1.46 11.90 -18.87
CA THR A 387 -2.44 12.54 -17.99
C THR A 387 -3.19 13.68 -18.70
N LYS A 388 -2.47 14.61 -19.34
CA LYS A 388 -3.08 15.70 -20.10
C LYS A 388 -3.90 15.21 -21.29
N PHE A 389 -3.41 14.22 -22.02
CA PHE A 389 -4.13 13.62 -23.15
C PHE A 389 -5.47 13.01 -22.72
N TYR A 390 -5.51 12.38 -21.53
CA TYR A 390 -6.73 11.86 -20.93
C TYR A 390 -7.58 12.92 -20.19
N GLY A 391 -7.25 14.21 -20.31
CA GLY A 391 -7.99 15.31 -19.70
C GLY A 391 -7.79 15.47 -18.19
N GLY A 392 -6.78 14.83 -17.60
CA GLY A 392 -6.43 14.98 -16.20
C GLY A 392 -5.53 16.19 -15.93
N TYR A 393 -5.39 16.52 -14.64
CA TYR A 393 -4.56 17.63 -14.18
C TYR A 393 -3.15 17.16 -13.83
N VAL A 394 -2.14 17.99 -14.14
CA VAL A 394 -0.76 17.77 -13.69
C VAL A 394 -0.38 18.75 -12.58
N PRO A 395 0.66 18.45 -11.78
CA PRO A 395 1.08 19.33 -10.69
C PRO A 395 1.27 20.77 -11.12
N GLY A 396 0.58 21.69 -10.43
CA GLY A 396 0.61 23.14 -10.67
C GLY A 396 -0.43 23.69 -11.66
N ASP A 397 -1.31 22.88 -12.26
CA ASP A 397 -2.39 23.40 -13.12
C ASP A 397 -3.44 24.20 -12.33
N LYS A 398 -3.75 23.76 -11.10
CA LYS A 398 -4.62 24.48 -10.15
C LYS A 398 -3.95 24.56 -8.78
N PRO A 399 -2.97 25.46 -8.60
CA PRO A 399 -2.13 25.47 -7.39
C PRO A 399 -2.91 25.76 -6.10
N ALA A 400 -3.99 26.56 -6.16
CA ALA A 400 -4.85 26.81 -5.00
C ALA A 400 -5.64 25.57 -4.55
N GLU A 401 -5.93 24.64 -5.46
CA GLU A 401 -6.69 23.42 -5.20
C GLU A 401 -5.76 22.27 -4.81
N PHE A 402 -4.70 22.03 -5.60
CA PHE A 402 -3.83 20.86 -5.46
C PHE A 402 -2.60 21.06 -4.57
N MET A 403 -2.42 22.24 -3.98
CA MET A 403 -1.41 22.49 -2.94
C MET A 403 0.01 22.00 -3.31
N PRO A 404 0.59 22.38 -4.47
CA PRO A 404 1.90 21.90 -4.94
C PRO A 404 3.08 22.23 -4.02
N GLN A 405 2.88 23.14 -3.06
CA GLN A 405 3.81 23.46 -1.99
C GLN A 405 3.92 22.38 -0.89
N GLY A 406 3.09 21.33 -0.96
CA GLY A 406 3.07 20.26 0.04
C GLY A 406 2.14 20.55 1.23
N TYR A 407 2.16 19.68 2.22
CA TYR A 407 1.29 19.71 3.40
C TYR A 407 2.04 19.97 4.70
N THR A 408 1.30 20.41 5.72
CA THR A 408 1.66 20.29 7.14
C THR A 408 0.60 19.42 7.81
N PHE A 409 0.90 18.80 8.95
CA PHE A 409 -0.08 17.93 9.60
C PHE A 409 -1.39 18.67 9.95
N GLU A 410 -1.31 19.95 10.26
CA GLU A 410 -2.46 20.78 10.59
C GLU A 410 -3.34 21.11 9.37
N ASP A 411 -2.79 21.12 8.16
CA ASP A 411 -3.55 21.44 6.94
C ASP A 411 -4.16 20.21 6.24
N VAL A 412 -3.69 19.01 6.57
CA VAL A 412 -4.27 17.75 6.07
C VAL A 412 -5.68 17.55 6.62
N GLY A 413 -6.64 17.23 5.77
CA GLY A 413 -8.05 17.06 6.12
C GLY A 413 -9.00 18.01 5.38
N PRO A 414 -10.30 17.97 5.69
CA PRO A 414 -11.31 18.80 5.04
C PRO A 414 -10.95 20.29 5.07
N VAL A 415 -11.28 21.03 4.00
CA VAL A 415 -10.90 22.45 3.86
C VAL A 415 -11.39 23.29 5.04
N ASN A 416 -12.59 23.04 5.55
CA ASN A 416 -13.17 23.73 6.70
C ASN A 416 -12.51 23.36 8.05
N ARG A 417 -11.56 22.42 8.06
CA ARG A 417 -10.77 21.96 9.23
C ARG A 417 -9.28 22.18 9.06
N ALA A 418 -8.82 22.67 7.91
CA ALA A 418 -7.42 22.98 7.69
C ALA A 418 -6.94 24.02 8.71
N ASN A 419 -5.77 23.79 9.29
CA ASN A 419 -5.10 24.61 10.31
C ASN A 419 -5.82 24.75 11.67
N GLN A 420 -6.90 24.02 11.90
CA GLN A 420 -7.58 23.93 13.20
C GLN A 420 -7.00 22.80 14.06
N GLY A 421 -7.23 22.86 15.37
CA GLY A 421 -6.94 21.73 16.27
C GLY A 421 -5.54 21.69 16.85
N LYS A 422 -4.78 22.79 16.78
CA LYS A 422 -3.37 22.81 17.18
C LYS A 422 -3.18 22.49 18.66
N GLU A 423 -4.00 23.08 19.53
CA GLU A 423 -3.91 22.86 20.97
C GLU A 423 -4.29 21.42 21.34
N GLU A 424 -5.37 20.90 20.74
CA GLU A 424 -5.81 19.52 20.93
C GLU A 424 -4.77 18.51 20.42
N MET A 425 -4.16 18.79 19.27
CA MET A 425 -3.05 18.00 18.73
C MET A 425 -1.83 18.04 19.66
N GLU A 426 -1.47 19.18 20.23
CA GLU A 426 -0.34 19.27 21.18
C GLU A 426 -0.59 18.48 22.48
N VAL A 427 -1.82 18.49 23.00
CA VAL A 427 -2.22 17.64 24.13
C VAL A 427 -2.07 16.18 23.76
N ASP A 428 -2.56 15.77 22.59
CA ASP A 428 -2.48 14.39 22.14
C ASP A 428 -1.04 13.95 21.85
N LEU A 429 -0.22 14.84 21.28
CA LEU A 429 1.20 14.60 21.07
C LEU A 429 1.96 14.33 22.38
N LYS A 430 1.66 15.08 23.45
CA LYS A 430 2.24 14.81 24.77
C LYS A 430 1.87 13.41 25.27
N ARG A 431 0.60 13.01 25.12
CA ARG A 431 0.12 11.65 25.46
C ARG A 431 0.83 10.58 24.64
N LEU A 432 0.91 10.76 23.31
CA LEU A 432 1.54 9.81 22.40
C LEU A 432 3.04 9.66 22.65
N ARG A 433 3.76 10.76 22.91
CA ARG A 433 5.19 10.74 23.25
C ARG A 433 5.48 10.10 24.60
N ALA A 434 4.57 10.23 25.57
CA ALA A 434 4.71 9.59 26.88
C ALA A 434 4.46 8.07 26.81
N SER A 435 3.71 7.60 25.82
CA SER A 435 3.42 6.17 25.66
C SER A 435 4.58 5.39 25.03
N LYS A 436 4.87 4.18 25.54
CA LYS A 436 5.97 3.31 25.07
C LYS A 436 5.61 2.56 23.77
N ARG A 437 5.17 3.29 22.74
CA ARG A 437 4.52 2.71 21.54
C ARG A 437 5.42 1.82 20.69
N SER A 438 6.73 2.03 20.72
CA SER A 438 7.66 1.17 19.96
C SER A 438 7.75 -0.25 20.53
N GLY A 439 7.35 -0.50 21.77
CA GLY A 439 7.41 -1.81 22.43
C GLY A 439 6.38 -2.83 21.92
N CYS A 440 6.39 -4.03 22.51
CA CYS A 440 5.31 -5.00 22.31
C CYS A 440 4.04 -4.47 22.97
N PRO A 441 2.89 -4.45 22.27
CA PRO A 441 1.65 -3.93 22.83
C PRO A 441 0.81 -5.00 23.55
N PHE A 442 1.32 -6.22 23.73
CA PHE A 442 0.64 -7.33 24.39
C PHE A 442 1.26 -7.67 25.74
#